data_AF-A0A5E6QR55-F1
#
_entry.id   AF-A0A5E6QR55-F1
#
_cell.length_a   1.000
_cell.length_b   1.000
_cell.length_c   1.000
_cell.angle_alpha   90.00
_cell.angle_beta   90.00
_cell.angle_gamma   90.00
#
_symmetry.space_group_name_H-M   'P 1'
#
loop_
_entity.id
_entity.type
_entity.pdbx_description
1 polymer ?
#
loop_
_entity_poly.entity_id
_entity_poly.type
_entity_poly.pdbx_seq_one_letter_code
_entity_poly.pdbx_strand_id
1 'polypeptide(L)'
;MAIDPIASLGAPRVLQESTHGAPVSLQDRLLQTFAESAQASDLHVASIEQMLQRPDITSPEALAQLQEQTGQYNVDINLLNTLVRKVVGTAETLLRQS
;
A
#
# COMPACT_ATOMS: atom_id res chain seq x y z
N MET A 1 24.63 -50.96 1.21
CA MET A 1 24.79 -49.54 1.58
C MET A 1 25.54 -48.88 0.44
N ALA A 2 24.79 -48.41 -0.56
CA ALA A 2 25.32 -47.70 -1.72
C ALA A 2 25.24 -46.20 -1.42
N ILE A 3 26.30 -45.48 -1.74
CA ILE A 3 26.45 -44.05 -1.48
C ILE A 3 26.16 -43.36 -2.82
N ASP A 4 25.01 -42.71 -2.94
CA ASP A 4 24.65 -41.93 -4.14
C ASP A 4 25.41 -40.59 -4.17
N PRO A 5 25.95 -40.16 -5.33
CA PRO A 5 26.68 -38.90 -5.44
C PRO A 5 25.72 -37.69 -5.48
N ILE A 6 26.03 -36.67 -4.67
CA ILE A 6 25.39 -35.35 -4.72
C ILE A 6 25.89 -34.63 -5.97
N ALA A 7 25.14 -34.74 -7.07
CA ALA A 7 25.29 -33.91 -8.25
C ALA A 7 23.90 -33.58 -8.82
N SER A 8 23.30 -32.53 -8.28
CA SER A 8 22.23 -31.78 -8.95
C SER A 8 22.47 -30.30 -8.73
N LEU A 9 23.56 -29.81 -9.33
CA LEU A 9 23.77 -28.39 -9.63
C LEU A 9 22.87 -28.05 -10.83
N GLY A 10 22.01 -27.05 -10.68
CA GLY A 10 21.37 -26.43 -11.84
C GLY A 10 19.91 -25.99 -11.64
N ALA A 11 19.62 -25.22 -10.61
CA ALA A 11 18.53 -24.25 -10.73
C ALA A 11 19.17 -22.90 -11.01
N PRO A 12 18.97 -22.28 -12.20
CA PRO A 12 19.33 -20.90 -12.37
C PRO A 12 18.42 -20.10 -11.43
N ARG A 13 18.99 -19.66 -10.31
CA ARG A 13 18.38 -18.60 -9.52
C ARG A 13 18.36 -17.40 -10.45
N VAL A 14 17.20 -17.13 -11.03
CA VAL A 14 16.94 -15.92 -11.79
C VAL A 14 17.35 -14.78 -10.87
N LEU A 15 18.53 -14.21 -11.14
CA LEU A 15 18.87 -12.89 -10.65
C LEU A 15 17.78 -12.02 -11.26
N GLN A 16 16.82 -11.64 -10.43
CA GLN A 16 15.81 -10.68 -10.80
C GLN A 16 16.61 -9.42 -11.11
N GLU A 17 16.94 -9.23 -12.39
CA GLU A 17 17.48 -7.97 -12.88
C GLU A 17 16.48 -6.94 -12.40
N SER A 18 16.92 -6.09 -11.47
CA SER A 18 16.23 -4.87 -11.13
C SER A 18 16.27 -4.04 -12.40
N THR A 19 15.32 -4.27 -13.32
CA THR A 19 15.13 -3.44 -14.49
C THR A 19 14.91 -2.06 -13.92
N HIS A 20 15.95 -1.22 -13.98
CA HIS A 20 15.84 0.18 -13.63
C HIS A 20 14.92 0.77 -14.69
N GLY A 21 13.62 0.75 -14.40
CA GLY A 21 12.59 1.30 -15.25
C GLY A 21 12.98 2.72 -15.63
N ALA A 22 12.65 3.10 -16.86
CA ALA A 22 12.92 4.43 -17.39
C ALA A 22 12.60 5.50 -16.33
N PRO A 23 13.42 6.57 -16.23
CA PRO A 23 13.23 7.59 -15.21
C PRO A 23 11.79 8.11 -15.26
N VAL A 24 11.01 7.77 -14.24
CA VAL A 24 9.61 8.18 -14.11
C VAL A 24 9.62 9.60 -13.56
N SER A 25 8.84 10.50 -14.14
CA SER A 25 8.77 11.86 -13.61
C SER A 25 8.23 11.83 -12.17
N LEU A 26 8.72 12.76 -11.33
CA LEU A 26 8.19 12.91 -9.96
C LEU A 26 6.68 13.16 -9.97
N GLN A 27 6.19 13.91 -10.95
CA GLN A 27 4.77 14.19 -11.13
C GLN A 27 3.98 12.90 -11.40
N ASP A 28 4.43 12.07 -12.35
CA ASP A 28 3.75 10.81 -12.67
C ASP A 28 3.78 9.87 -11.47
N ARG A 29 4.90 9.83 -10.73
CA ARG A 29 5.01 9.01 -9.52
C ARG A 29 4.06 9.48 -8.42
N LEU A 30 3.93 10.79 -8.22
CA LEU A 30 3.00 11.37 -7.25
C LEU A 30 1.56 11.09 -7.64
N LEU A 31 1.21 11.27 -8.92
CA LEU A 31 -0.13 11.01 -9.43
C LEU A 31 -0.52 9.53 -9.27
N GLN A 32 0.38 8.63 -9.65
CA GLN A 32 0.19 7.19 -9.48
C GLN A 32 -0.01 6.83 -8.00
N THR A 33 0.90 7.27 -7.13
CA THR A 33 0.84 6.95 -5.69
C THR A 33 -0.43 7.52 -5.04
N PHE A 34 -0.87 8.71 -5.45
CA PHE A 34 -2.13 9.29 -5.01
C PHE A 34 -3.34 8.45 -5.46
N ALA A 35 -3.39 8.09 -6.74
CA ALA A 35 -4.48 7.28 -7.29
C ALA A 35 -4.58 5.90 -6.61
N GLU A 36 -3.44 5.25 -6.39
CA GLU A 36 -3.33 3.99 -5.65
C GLU A 36 -3.85 4.16 -4.21
N SER A 37 -3.43 5.22 -3.51
CA SER A 37 -3.85 5.47 -2.12
C SER A 37 -5.33 5.83 -1.99
N ALA A 38 -5.89 6.57 -2.95
CA ALA A 38 -7.31 6.89 -3.00
C ALA A 38 -8.15 5.62 -3.24
N GLN A 39 -7.77 4.81 -4.23
CA GLN A 39 -8.43 3.53 -4.50
C GLN A 39 -8.36 2.59 -3.29
N ALA A 40 -7.19 2.46 -2.67
CA ALA A 40 -7.01 1.63 -1.48
C ALA A 40 -7.94 2.09 -0.34
N SER A 41 -8.07 3.40 -0.15
CA SER A 41 -8.96 3.99 0.86
C SER A 41 -10.43 3.66 0.60
N ASP A 42 -10.89 3.79 -0.64
CA ASP A 42 -12.27 3.46 -1.03
C ASP A 42 -12.58 1.97 -0.82
N LEU A 43 -11.64 1.08 -1.22
CA LEU A 43 -11.78 -0.36 -1.00
C LEU A 43 -11.81 -0.70 0.49
N HIS A 44 -11.04 0.02 1.31
CA HIS A 44 -10.99 -0.21 2.76
C HIS A 44 -12.31 0.17 3.43
N VAL A 45 -12.89 1.31 3.05
CA VAL A 45 -14.23 1.73 3.49
C VAL A 45 -15.27 0.69 3.09
N ALA A 46 -15.27 0.25 1.83
CA ALA A 46 -16.19 -0.79 1.38
C ALA A 46 -16.05 -2.10 2.17
N SER A 47 -14.82 -2.49 2.53
CA SER A 47 -14.57 -3.65 3.39
C SER A 47 -15.13 -3.47 4.80
N ILE A 48 -14.97 -2.28 5.40
CA ILE A 48 -15.55 -1.96 6.71
C ILE A 48 -17.09 -2.01 6.65
N GLU A 49 -17.69 -1.44 5.61
CA GLU A 49 -19.14 -1.48 5.40
C GLU A 49 -19.66 -2.91 5.22
N GLN A 50 -18.94 -3.76 4.50
CA GLN A 50 -19.28 -5.19 4.38
C GLN A 50 -19.19 -5.92 5.72
N MET A 51 -18.18 -5.62 6.55
CA MET A 51 -18.08 -6.19 7.89
C MET A 51 -19.27 -5.80 8.77
N LEU A 52 -19.73 -4.55 8.69
CA LEU A 52 -20.89 -4.07 9.42
C LEU A 52 -22.20 -4.81 9.06
N GLN A 53 -22.28 -5.38 7.86
CA GLN A 53 -23.43 -6.16 7.40
C GLN A 53 -23.38 -7.63 7.83
N ARG A 54 -22.26 -8.08 8.43
CA ARG A 54 -22.15 -9.48 8.87
C ARG A 54 -23.16 -9.79 9.97
N PRO A 55 -23.81 -10.96 9.94
CA PRO A 55 -24.78 -11.37 10.96
C PRO A 55 -24.13 -11.60 12.34
N ASP A 56 -22.82 -11.84 12.38
CA ASP A 56 -22.05 -12.05 13.61
C ASP A 56 -21.32 -10.78 14.10
N ILE A 57 -21.66 -9.60 13.59
CA ILE A 57 -20.98 -8.33 13.94
C ILE A 57 -21.06 -7.99 15.43
N THR A 58 -22.00 -8.55 16.18
CA THR A 58 -22.12 -8.37 17.63
C THR A 58 -21.16 -9.24 18.43
N SER A 59 -20.42 -10.15 17.78
CA SER A 59 -19.40 -10.96 18.46
C SER A 59 -18.19 -10.10 18.83
N PRO A 60 -17.58 -10.31 20.01
CA PRO A 60 -16.37 -9.59 20.41
C PRO A 60 -15.24 -9.68 19.39
N GLU A 61 -15.10 -10.83 18.73
CA GLU A 61 -14.08 -11.09 17.72
C GLU A 61 -14.32 -10.25 16.46
N ALA A 62 -15.56 -10.18 15.97
CA ALA A 62 -15.91 -9.35 14.82
C ALA A 62 -15.75 -7.85 15.15
N LEU A 63 -16.10 -7.42 16.36
CA LEU A 63 -15.91 -6.04 16.80
C LEU A 63 -14.42 -5.68 16.93
N ALA A 64 -13.58 -6.58 17.41
CA ALA A 64 -12.14 -6.36 17.49
C ALA A 64 -11.53 -6.19 16.09
N GLN A 65 -11.91 -7.04 15.14
CA GLN A 65 -11.49 -6.91 13.73
C GLN A 65 -12.00 -5.60 13.12
N LEU A 66 -13.26 -5.23 13.36
CA LEU A 66 -13.82 -3.97 12.87
C LEU A 66 -13.04 -2.78 13.41
N GLN A 67 -12.68 -2.80 14.69
CA GLN A 67 -11.91 -1.74 15.34
C GLN A 67 -10.49 -1.63 14.78
N GLU A 68 -9.82 -2.76 14.53
CA GLU A 68 -8.51 -2.79 13.88
C GLU A 68 -8.57 -2.17 12.48
N GLN A 69 -9.52 -2.62 11.64
CA GLN A 69 -9.70 -2.12 10.28
C GLN A 69 -10.02 -0.62 10.26
N THR A 70 -10.92 -0.18 11.14
CA THR A 70 -11.28 1.24 11.27
C THR A 70 -10.11 2.09 11.75
N GLY A 71 -9.33 1.57 12.71
CA GLY A 71 -8.12 2.23 13.21
C GLY A 71 -7.06 2.39 12.13
N GLN A 72 -6.82 1.33 11.36
CA GLN A 72 -5.87 1.35 10.24
C GLN A 72 -6.29 2.35 9.16
N TYR A 73 -7.57 2.34 8.75
CA TYR A 73 -8.11 3.33 7.82
C TYR A 73 -7.88 4.77 8.29
N ASN A 74 -8.11 5.04 9.58
CA ASN A 74 -7.90 6.36 10.16
C ASN A 74 -6.44 6.83 10.06
N VAL A 75 -5.48 5.93 10.30
CA VAL A 75 -4.06 6.22 10.15
C VAL A 75 -3.72 6.53 8.69
N ASP A 76 -4.17 5.67 7.77
CA ASP A 76 -3.83 5.76 6.35
C ASP A 76 -4.37 7.06 5.72
N ILE A 77 -5.64 7.40 5.97
CA ILE A 77 -6.26 8.60 5.39
C ILE A 77 -5.64 9.89 5.95
N ASN A 78 -5.26 9.90 7.24
CA ASN A 78 -4.60 11.06 7.84
C ASN A 78 -3.19 11.26 7.32
N LEU A 79 -2.45 10.17 7.09
CA LEU A 79 -1.13 10.22 6.48
C LEU A 79 -1.23 10.76 5.05
N LEU A 80 -2.16 10.23 4.24
CA LEU A 80 -2.41 10.72 2.89
C LEU A 80 -2.70 12.22 2.89
N ASN A 81 -3.64 12.69 3.71
CA ASN A 81 -3.99 14.11 3.82
C ASN A 81 -2.79 14.98 4.22
N THR A 82 -1.97 14.49 5.16
CA THR A 82 -0.76 15.19 5.60
C THR A 82 0.26 15.31 4.47
N LEU A 83 0.49 14.24 3.71
CA LEU A 83 1.42 14.23 2.59
C LEU A 83 0.96 15.15 1.47
N VAL A 84 -0.32 15.09 1.09
CA VAL A 84 -0.92 15.97 0.08
C VAL A 84 -0.73 17.44 0.48
N ARG A 85 -1.04 17.81 1.73
CA ARG A 85 -0.85 19.18 2.23
C ARG A 85 0.62 19.63 2.18
N LYS A 86 1.56 18.76 2.53
CA LYS A 86 3.01 19.09 2.44
C LYS A 86 3.45 19.31 1.01
N VAL A 87 3.04 18.44 0.07
CA VAL A 87 3.39 18.57 -1.35
C VAL A 87 2.85 19.88 -1.93
N VAL A 88 1.57 20.19 -1.69
CA VAL A 88 0.96 21.44 -2.16
C VAL A 88 1.65 22.65 -1.54
N GLY A 89 1.89 22.65 -0.23
CA GLY A 89 2.59 23.76 0.43
C GLY A 89 4.01 24.00 -0.08
N THR A 90 4.76 22.93 -0.39
CA THR A 90 6.07 23.05 -1.04
C THR A 90 5.96 23.63 -2.45
N ALA A 91 5.01 23.16 -3.27
CA ALA A 91 4.78 23.68 -4.61
C ALA A 91 4.41 25.18 -4.59
N GLU A 92 3.49 25.59 -3.72
CA GLU A 92 3.11 26.99 -3.52
C GLU A 92 4.29 27.87 -3.09
N THR A 93 5.15 27.34 -2.21
CA THR A 93 6.36 28.05 -1.75
C THR A 93 7.32 28.29 -2.91
N LEU A 94 7.58 27.26 -3.72
CA LEU A 94 8.47 27.37 -4.88
C LEU A 94 7.92 28.36 -5.92
N LEU A 95 6.61 28.31 -6.22
CA LEU A 95 5.97 29.23 -7.17
C LEU A 95 5.93 30.67 -6.69
N ARG A 96 5.97 30.92 -5.38
CA ARG A 96 6.01 32.28 -4.82
C ARG A 96 7.43 32.86 -4.78
N GLN A 97 8.43 31.99 -4.74
CA GLN A 97 9.85 32.37 -4.70
C GLN A 97 10.47 32.48 -6.09
N SER A 98 9.80 32.00 -7.14
CA SER A 98 10.13 32.20 -8.55
C SER A 98 9.62 33.53 -9.09
#